data_AF-A0A285QLQ3-F1
#
_entry.id   AF-A0A285QLQ3-F1
#
_cell.length_a   1.000
_cell.length_b   1.000
_cell.length_c   1.000
_cell.angle_alpha   90.00
_cell.angle_beta   90.00
_cell.angle_gamma   90.00
#
_symmetry.space_group_name_H-M   'P 1'
#
loop_
_entity.id
_entity.type
_entity.pdbx_description
1 polymer ?
#
loop_
_entity_poly.entity_id
_entity_poly.type
_entity_poly.pdbx_seq_one_letter_code
_entity_poly.pdbx_strand_id
1 'polypeptide(L)'
;MRAIIEDMAGQLARVPGVVGVMLGGSRARGEHLPGSDWDLGVYYRGTLDLDALRELAGPGVEVAGPGDWGPWVNGGAWLQVDGVAVDWILRDLDRVERVWADCRAGRYEVGIQPGHPLGFWSPCYPGEIALGQVLADPAGELTQLKRQTIRYPEPLREALTAAAWEAGFLLDIAAKSAARADTLHVSLCLSRAVGVLVQALYAHDRRWCLNEKGALAVAEQLPHAPADFGPRVRSLLAAPGGTEEALTATITRARELTRETVTALGH
;
A
#
# COMPACT_ATOMS: atom_id res chain seq x y z
N MET A 1 5.07 2.40 25.88
CA MET A 1 4.59 2.66 24.50
C MET A 1 3.25 2.01 24.20
N ARG A 2 3.08 0.68 24.09
CA ARG A 2 1.79 0.07 23.71
C ARG A 2 0.58 0.58 24.51
N ALA A 3 0.68 0.62 25.85
CA ALA A 3 -0.39 1.15 26.70
C ALA A 3 -0.72 2.63 26.43
N ILE A 4 0.28 3.44 26.06
CA ILE A 4 0.09 4.85 25.66
C ILE A 4 -0.69 4.92 24.35
N ILE A 5 -0.38 4.05 23.39
CA ILE A 5 -1.08 3.97 22.11
C ILE A 5 -2.53 3.49 22.29
N GLU A 6 -2.76 2.53 23.19
CA GLU A 6 -4.11 2.06 23.52
C GLU A 6 -4.94 3.15 24.22
N ASP A 7 -4.34 3.91 25.14
CA ASP A 7 -5.00 5.07 25.76
C ASP A 7 -5.30 6.17 24.73
N MET A 8 -4.32 6.52 23.89
CA MET A 8 -4.48 7.49 22.79
C MET A 8 -5.60 7.07 21.83
N ALA A 9 -5.67 5.79 21.46
CA ALA A 9 -6.75 5.27 20.62
C ALA A 9 -8.12 5.42 21.31
N GLY A 10 -8.19 5.21 22.63
CA GLY A 10 -9.40 5.43 23.42
C GLY A 10 -9.82 6.90 23.49
N GLN A 11 -8.87 7.85 23.52
CA GLN A 11 -9.14 9.28 23.47
C GLN A 11 -9.61 9.72 22.07
N LEU A 12 -8.92 9.27 21.02
CA LEU A 12 -9.29 9.51 19.62
C LEU A 12 -10.70 9.01 19.31
N ALA A 13 -11.08 7.84 19.82
CA ALA A 13 -12.43 7.29 19.62
C ALA A 13 -13.56 8.09 20.29
N ARG A 14 -13.25 9.07 21.15
CA ARG A 14 -14.24 9.98 21.75
C ARG A 14 -14.41 11.27 20.96
N VAL A 15 -13.56 11.53 19.98
CA VAL A 15 -13.64 12.72 19.12
C VAL A 15 -14.90 12.63 18.25
N PRO A 16 -15.75 13.66 18.22
CA PRO A 16 -16.93 13.67 17.35
C PRO A 16 -16.57 13.41 15.87
N GLY A 17 -17.27 12.44 15.27
CA GLY A 17 -17.04 11.98 13.90
C GLY A 17 -16.15 10.73 13.80
N VAL A 18 -15.29 10.45 14.79
CA VAL A 18 -14.50 9.21 14.83
C VAL A 18 -15.41 8.04 15.19
N VAL A 19 -15.35 6.97 14.39
CA VAL A 19 -16.12 5.73 14.59
C VAL A 19 -15.26 4.59 15.14
N GLY A 20 -13.94 4.68 15.00
CA GLY A 20 -13.00 3.75 15.62
C GLY A 20 -11.55 3.99 15.24
N VAL A 21 -10.66 3.28 15.90
CA VAL A 21 -9.21 3.39 15.72
C VAL A 21 -8.60 2.00 15.59
N MET A 22 -7.72 1.82 14.60
CA MET A 22 -6.96 0.60 14.41
C MET A 22 -5.46 0.88 14.43
N LEU A 23 -4.70 -0.02 15.06
CA LEU A 23 -3.26 -0.13 14.81
C LEU A 23 -3.06 -0.66 13.39
N GLY A 24 -2.30 0.07 12.59
CA GLY A 24 -1.90 -0.30 11.25
C GLY A 24 -0.41 -0.66 11.16
N GLY A 25 0.12 -0.54 9.94
CA GLY A 25 1.55 -0.60 9.71
C GLY A 25 2.23 -1.93 10.03
N SER A 26 3.55 -1.87 10.12
CA SER A 26 4.39 -3.04 10.37
C SER A 26 4.09 -3.69 11.74
N ARG A 27 3.69 -2.88 12.73
CA ARG A 27 3.37 -3.36 14.09
C ARG A 27 2.12 -4.21 14.13
N ALA A 28 1.06 -3.82 13.42
CA ALA A 28 -0.16 -4.63 13.32
C ALA A 28 0.10 -6.01 12.70
N ARG A 29 1.03 -6.07 11.73
CA ARG A 29 1.38 -7.28 10.98
C ARG A 29 2.46 -8.14 11.64
N GLY A 30 3.09 -7.67 12.72
CA GLY A 30 4.23 -8.36 13.34
C GLY A 30 5.53 -8.26 12.52
N GLU A 31 5.61 -7.34 11.56
CA GLU A 31 6.73 -7.14 10.63
C GLU A 31 7.60 -5.93 11.01
N HIS A 32 7.49 -5.45 12.25
CA HIS A 32 8.15 -4.22 12.70
C HIS A 32 9.62 -4.46 13.10
N LEU A 33 10.42 -3.41 12.97
CA LEU A 33 11.80 -3.34 13.44
C LEU A 33 11.88 -2.48 14.72
N PRO A 34 13.01 -2.52 15.47
CA PRO A 34 13.16 -1.76 16.71
C PRO A 34 12.91 -0.23 16.58
N GLY A 35 13.05 0.34 15.38
CA GLY A 35 12.79 1.76 15.09
C GLY A 35 11.50 2.05 14.32
N SER A 36 10.62 1.07 14.13
CA SER A 36 9.35 1.29 13.42
C SER A 36 8.43 2.25 14.18
N ASP A 37 7.77 3.09 13.40
CA ASP A 37 6.64 3.95 13.74
C ASP A 37 5.44 3.17 14.32
N TRP A 38 4.51 3.92 14.91
CA TRP A 38 3.19 3.45 15.29
C TRP A 38 2.14 4.12 14.40
N ASP A 39 1.57 3.35 13.48
CA ASP A 39 0.49 3.83 12.61
C ASP A 39 -0.88 3.62 13.26
N LEU A 40 -1.64 4.69 13.45
CA LEU A 40 -3.03 4.67 13.87
C LEU A 40 -3.94 5.10 12.72
N GLY A 41 -4.73 4.16 12.21
CA GLY A 41 -5.85 4.47 11.35
C GLY A 41 -6.99 5.05 12.17
N VAL A 42 -7.31 6.33 11.97
CA VAL A 42 -8.43 7.02 12.62
C VAL A 42 -9.61 7.02 11.65
N TYR A 43 -10.55 6.11 11.88
CA TYR A 43 -11.70 5.91 11.02
C TYR A 43 -12.82 6.85 11.43
N TYR A 44 -13.39 7.57 10.48
CA TYR A 44 -14.44 8.55 10.72
C TYR A 44 -15.57 8.44 9.70
N ARG A 45 -16.72 9.02 10.03
CA ARG A 45 -17.84 9.25 9.11
C ARG A 45 -18.32 10.68 9.22
N GLY A 46 -18.77 11.25 8.10
CA GLY A 46 -19.27 12.63 8.06
C GLY A 46 -18.21 13.66 8.44
N THR A 47 -18.59 14.66 9.23
CA THR A 47 -17.70 15.73 9.68
C THR A 47 -16.89 15.29 10.89
N LEU A 48 -15.58 15.52 10.83
CA LEU A 48 -14.63 15.26 11.90
C LEU A 48 -14.36 16.54 12.69
N ASP A 49 -14.37 16.46 14.02
CA ASP A 49 -13.97 17.57 14.88
C ASP A 49 -12.44 17.73 14.89
N LEU A 50 -11.94 18.52 13.94
CA LEU A 50 -10.51 18.77 13.76
C LEU A 50 -9.90 19.56 14.93
N ASP A 51 -10.69 20.39 15.61
CA ASP A 51 -10.19 21.16 16.74
C ASP A 51 -9.96 20.25 17.95
N ALA A 52 -10.86 19.30 18.20
CA ALA A 52 -10.65 18.25 19.20
C ALA A 52 -9.43 17.37 18.86
N LEU A 53 -9.19 17.05 17.59
CA LEU A 53 -7.97 16.33 17.19
C LEU A 53 -6.70 17.15 17.44
N ARG A 54 -6.71 18.45 17.14
CA ARG A 54 -5.57 19.36 17.40
C ARG A 54 -5.30 19.47 18.90
N GLU A 55 -6.34 19.56 19.71
CA GLU A 55 -6.22 19.57 21.17
C GLU A 55 -5.55 18.28 21.68
N LEU A 56 -5.99 17.12 21.19
CA LEU A 56 -5.40 15.82 21.55
C LEU A 56 -3.97 15.65 21.03
N ALA A 57 -3.67 16.13 19.82
CA ALA A 57 -2.33 16.05 19.24
C ALA A 57 -1.31 16.89 20.03
N GLY A 58 -1.79 17.97 20.64
CA GLY A 58 -1.00 18.85 21.47
C GLY A 58 -0.38 20.02 20.71
N PRO A 59 0.24 20.96 21.44
CA PRO A 59 0.73 22.20 20.87
C PRO A 59 1.87 21.95 19.87
N GLY A 60 1.82 22.65 18.73
CA GLY A 60 2.86 22.57 17.70
C GLY A 60 2.78 21.37 16.76
N VAL A 61 1.80 20.48 16.94
CA VAL A 61 1.50 19.41 15.99
C VAL A 61 0.52 19.90 14.94
N GLU A 62 0.89 19.79 13.68
CA GLU A 62 -0.02 20.06 12.56
C GLU A 62 -0.95 18.86 12.35
N VAL A 63 -2.26 19.12 12.37
CA VAL A 63 -3.30 18.14 12.05
C VAL A 63 -3.95 18.55 10.73
N ALA A 64 -3.66 17.76 9.70
CA ALA A 64 -4.23 17.88 8.37
C ALA A 64 -5.62 17.25 8.32
N GLY A 65 -6.60 18.02 7.85
CA GLY A 65 -7.97 17.57 7.70
C GLY A 65 -8.19 16.70 6.47
N PRO A 66 -9.42 16.20 6.26
CA PRO A 66 -9.78 15.46 5.05
C PRO A 66 -9.47 16.23 3.76
N GLY A 67 -8.62 15.65 2.91
CA GLY A 67 -8.20 16.17 1.61
C GLY A 67 -6.85 16.89 1.61
N ASP A 68 -6.36 17.31 2.77
CA ASP A 68 -5.14 18.13 2.88
C ASP A 68 -3.86 17.36 2.49
N TRP A 69 -3.86 16.04 2.64
CA TRP A 69 -2.77 15.17 2.17
C TRP A 69 -3.05 14.54 0.79
N GLY A 70 -4.00 15.09 0.05
CA GLY A 70 -4.38 14.62 -1.27
C GLY A 70 -5.48 13.55 -1.25
N PRO A 71 -5.87 13.06 -2.44
CA PRO A 71 -7.12 12.34 -2.62
C PRO A 71 -7.13 10.91 -2.07
N TRP A 72 -6.05 10.38 -1.50
CA TRP A 72 -6.00 8.99 -1.01
C TRP A 72 -5.62 8.87 0.45
N VAL A 73 -4.42 9.33 0.82
CA VAL A 73 -3.98 9.33 2.22
C VAL A 73 -4.91 10.21 3.06
N ASN A 74 -5.54 11.20 2.43
CA ASN A 74 -6.63 12.04 2.94
C ASN A 74 -6.15 13.12 3.91
N GLY A 75 -5.65 12.73 5.08
CA GLY A 75 -5.20 13.64 6.13
C GLY A 75 -4.71 12.87 7.34
N GLY A 76 -4.37 13.58 8.41
CA GLY A 76 -3.75 12.96 9.57
C GLY A 76 -2.87 13.90 10.38
N ALA A 77 -1.98 13.31 11.16
CA ALA A 77 -0.97 14.03 11.92
C ALA A 77 0.27 13.15 12.11
N TRP A 78 1.45 13.78 12.15
CA TRP A 78 2.70 13.12 12.53
C TRP A 78 3.12 13.61 13.91
N LEU A 79 3.21 12.69 14.87
CA LEU A 79 3.46 12.99 16.26
C LEU A 79 4.78 12.37 16.73
N GLN A 80 5.32 12.93 17.81
CA GLN A 80 6.41 12.35 18.58
C GLN A 80 5.93 12.12 20.01
N VAL A 81 5.84 10.84 20.40
CA VAL A 81 5.40 10.42 21.73
C VAL A 81 6.54 9.69 22.39
N ASP A 82 7.05 10.22 23.50
CA ASP A 82 8.24 9.70 24.20
C ASP A 82 9.44 9.43 23.27
N GLY A 83 9.64 10.29 22.26
CA GLY A 83 10.72 10.17 21.27
C GLY A 83 10.49 9.09 20.20
N VAL A 84 9.28 8.56 20.08
CA VAL A 84 8.87 7.60 19.05
C VAL A 84 7.84 8.23 18.12
N ALA A 85 8.03 8.02 16.81
CA ALA A 85 7.08 8.48 15.80
C ALA A 85 5.73 7.74 15.93
N VAL A 86 4.64 8.51 15.92
CA VAL A 86 3.27 8.02 15.90
C VAL A 86 2.53 8.75 14.79
N ASP A 87 1.97 8.00 13.84
CA ASP A 87 1.30 8.54 12.66
C ASP A 87 -0.20 8.34 12.80
N TRP A 88 -0.97 9.42 12.77
CA TRP A 88 -2.42 9.36 12.62
C TRP A 88 -2.76 9.47 11.16
N ILE A 89 -3.56 8.54 10.67
CA ILE A 89 -3.97 8.48 9.28
C ILE A 89 -5.49 8.46 9.21
N LEU A 90 -6.08 9.51 8.64
CA LEU A 90 -7.53 9.64 8.54
C LEU A 90 -8.10 8.69 7.47
N ARG A 91 -9.17 7.97 7.83
CA ARG A 91 -9.88 7.05 6.94
C ARG A 91 -11.37 7.30 6.98
N ASP A 92 -11.91 7.78 5.87
CA ASP A 92 -13.35 7.87 5.66
C ASP A 92 -13.91 6.44 5.52
N LEU A 93 -14.68 5.98 6.52
CA LEU A 93 -15.22 4.63 6.54
C LEU A 93 -16.24 4.39 5.42
N ASP A 94 -17.00 5.41 4.99
CA ASP A 94 -17.91 5.32 3.84
C ASP A 94 -17.12 5.04 2.54
N ARG A 95 -15.92 5.62 2.42
CA ARG A 95 -15.02 5.32 1.29
C ARG A 95 -14.43 3.92 1.40
N VAL A 96 -13.97 3.51 2.57
CA VAL A 96 -13.41 2.16 2.78
C VAL A 96 -14.45 1.09 2.40
N GLU A 97 -15.72 1.27 2.79
CA GLU A 97 -16.81 0.36 2.45
C GLU A 97 -17.14 0.35 0.95
N ARG A 98 -17.13 1.51 0.28
CA ARG A 98 -17.29 1.59 -1.18
C ARG A 98 -16.18 0.84 -1.91
N VAL A 99 -14.92 1.07 -1.52
CA VAL A 99 -13.77 0.38 -2.11
C VAL A 99 -13.81 -1.12 -1.80
N TRP A 100 -14.28 -1.52 -0.63
CA TRP A 100 -14.51 -2.93 -0.31
C TRP A 100 -15.55 -3.56 -1.26
N ALA A 101 -16.66 -2.87 -1.52
CA ALA A 101 -17.67 -3.32 -2.46
C ALA A 101 -17.12 -3.44 -3.90
N ASP A 102 -16.27 -2.50 -4.32
CA ASP A 102 -15.57 -2.55 -5.60
C ASP A 102 -14.62 -3.73 -5.69
N CYS A 103 -13.79 -3.94 -4.66
CA CYS A 103 -12.88 -5.08 -4.57
C CYS A 103 -13.63 -6.41 -4.68
N ARG A 104 -14.76 -6.55 -3.99
CA ARG A 104 -15.62 -7.74 -4.08
C ARG A 104 -16.17 -7.99 -5.49
N ALA A 105 -16.28 -6.94 -6.30
CA ALA A 105 -16.70 -7.02 -7.69
C ALA A 105 -15.52 -7.04 -8.69
N GLY A 106 -14.28 -7.19 -8.21
CA GLY A 106 -13.09 -7.21 -9.07
C GLY A 106 -12.71 -5.84 -9.64
N ARG A 107 -13.20 -4.76 -9.03
CA ARG A 107 -12.85 -3.38 -9.42
C ARG A 107 -11.85 -2.80 -8.43
N TYR A 108 -10.92 -2.03 -8.97
CA TYR A 108 -9.98 -1.23 -8.20
C TYR A 108 -9.55 -0.02 -9.02
N GLU A 109 -8.93 0.94 -8.36
CA GLU A 109 -8.40 2.16 -8.95
C GLU A 109 -6.96 2.38 -8.47
N VAL A 110 -6.15 2.98 -9.34
CA VAL A 110 -4.77 3.37 -9.01
C VAL A 110 -4.65 4.87 -9.26
N GLY A 111 -4.44 5.64 -8.19
CA GLY A 111 -4.40 7.10 -8.26
C GLY A 111 -3.03 7.69 -7.99
N ILE A 112 -2.82 8.91 -8.48
CA ILE A 112 -1.63 9.70 -8.16
C ILE A 112 -1.76 10.20 -6.71
N GLN A 113 -0.71 9.98 -5.92
CA GLN A 113 -0.67 10.36 -4.50
C GLN A 113 0.77 10.69 -4.09
N PRO A 114 1.04 11.87 -3.52
CA PRO A 114 2.31 12.18 -2.89
C PRO A 114 2.72 11.11 -1.87
N GLY A 115 3.98 10.70 -1.91
CA GLY A 115 4.51 9.61 -1.07
C GLY A 115 4.34 8.21 -1.64
N HIS A 116 3.59 8.03 -2.74
CA HIS A 116 3.35 6.73 -3.38
C HIS A 116 3.82 6.73 -4.85
N PRO A 117 5.11 6.48 -5.15
CA PRO A 117 5.67 6.54 -6.50
C PRO A 117 5.04 5.55 -7.51
N LEU A 118 4.46 4.43 -7.05
CA LEU A 118 3.74 3.48 -7.90
C LEU A 118 2.23 3.79 -8.02
N GLY A 119 1.79 4.90 -7.43
CA GLY A 119 0.38 5.23 -7.24
C GLY A 119 -0.23 4.58 -6.00
N PHE A 120 -1.34 5.13 -5.54
CA PHE A 120 -2.13 4.57 -4.45
C PHE A 120 -3.13 3.56 -5.03
N TRP A 121 -3.00 2.30 -4.63
CA TRP A 121 -3.88 1.22 -5.05
C TRP A 121 -5.05 1.13 -4.07
N SER A 122 -6.28 1.36 -4.53
CA SER A 122 -7.45 1.38 -3.65
C SER A 122 -7.64 0.12 -2.78
N PRO A 123 -7.26 -1.11 -3.20
CA PRO A 123 -7.30 -2.29 -2.32
C PRO A 123 -6.56 -2.13 -0.99
N CYS A 124 -5.67 -1.13 -0.87
CA CYS A 124 -5.06 -0.74 0.40
C CYS A 124 -6.10 -0.47 1.49
N TYR A 125 -7.22 0.21 1.19
CA TYR A 125 -8.25 0.56 2.18
C TYR A 125 -8.84 -0.68 2.91
N PRO A 126 -9.46 -1.67 2.22
CA PRO A 126 -9.92 -2.87 2.89
C PRO A 126 -8.76 -3.74 3.41
N GLY A 127 -7.57 -3.65 2.80
CA GLY A 127 -6.36 -4.32 3.28
C GLY A 127 -5.90 -3.83 4.65
N GLU A 128 -5.97 -2.53 4.92
CA GLU A 128 -5.65 -1.94 6.23
C GLU A 128 -6.60 -2.45 7.31
N ILE A 129 -7.90 -2.58 7.01
CA ILE A 129 -8.87 -3.21 7.90
C ILE A 129 -8.52 -4.71 8.12
N ALA A 130 -8.24 -5.43 7.03
CA ALA A 130 -7.95 -6.87 7.07
C ALA A 130 -6.72 -7.20 7.91
N LEU A 131 -5.67 -6.36 7.82
CA LEU A 131 -4.38 -6.58 8.48
C LEU A 131 -4.23 -5.82 9.80
N GLY A 132 -5.00 -4.76 10.04
CA GLY A 132 -4.89 -3.92 11.24
C GLY A 132 -5.42 -4.60 12.52
N GLN A 133 -5.08 -4.07 13.69
CA GLN A 133 -5.62 -4.52 14.97
C GLN A 133 -6.58 -3.47 15.51
N VAL A 134 -7.80 -3.85 15.86
CA VAL A 134 -8.78 -2.93 16.44
C VAL A 134 -8.31 -2.52 17.84
N LEU A 135 -8.13 -1.21 18.07
CA LEU A 135 -7.77 -0.66 19.38
C LEU A 135 -8.99 -0.05 20.08
N ALA A 136 -9.86 0.62 19.32
CA ALA A 136 -11.12 1.18 19.81
C ALA A 136 -12.20 1.09 18.72
N ASP A 137 -13.39 0.59 19.07
CA ASP A 137 -14.50 0.38 18.13
C ASP A 137 -15.83 0.36 18.89
N PRO A 138 -16.29 1.52 19.40
CA PRO A 138 -17.43 1.61 20.31
C PRO A 138 -18.74 1.07 19.71
N ALA A 139 -18.91 1.18 18.39
CA ALA A 139 -20.10 0.71 17.67
C ALA A 139 -19.93 -0.69 17.05
N GLY A 140 -18.71 -1.24 17.03
CA GLY A 140 -18.43 -2.56 16.44
C GLY A 140 -18.32 -2.58 14.91
N GLU A 141 -18.33 -1.42 14.25
CA GLU A 141 -18.31 -1.29 12.79
C GLU A 141 -17.00 -1.81 12.19
N LEU A 142 -15.86 -1.45 12.78
CA LEU A 142 -14.55 -1.89 12.29
C LEU A 142 -14.36 -3.38 12.49
N THR A 143 -14.81 -3.91 13.63
CA THR A 143 -14.77 -5.34 13.92
C THR A 143 -15.65 -6.12 12.94
N GLN A 144 -16.83 -5.59 12.60
CA GLN A 144 -17.70 -6.20 11.60
C GLN A 144 -17.07 -6.20 10.22
N LEU A 145 -16.53 -5.06 9.76
CA LEU A 145 -15.89 -4.95 8.46
C LEU A 145 -14.65 -5.85 8.37
N LYS A 146 -13.84 -5.91 9.44
CA LYS A 146 -12.68 -6.81 9.54
C LYS A 146 -13.04 -8.28 9.35
N ARG A 147 -14.14 -8.75 9.95
CA ARG A 147 -14.62 -10.13 9.73
C ARG A 147 -14.95 -10.43 8.26
N GLN A 148 -15.26 -9.41 7.47
CA GLN A 148 -15.53 -9.57 6.03
C GLN A 148 -14.24 -9.54 5.21
N THR A 149 -13.30 -8.64 5.54
CA THR A 149 -12.08 -8.41 4.73
C THR A 149 -10.95 -9.40 4.99
N ILE A 150 -11.05 -10.25 6.03
CA ILE A 150 -10.10 -11.37 6.25
C ILE A 150 -10.05 -12.37 5.09
N ARG A 151 -11.14 -12.48 4.31
CA ARG A 151 -11.18 -13.31 3.12
C ARG A 151 -10.90 -12.44 1.90
N TYR A 152 -9.79 -12.71 1.23
CA TYR A 152 -9.42 -12.03 0.00
C TYR A 152 -10.47 -12.31 -1.11
N PRO A 153 -11.02 -11.29 -1.80
CA PRO A 153 -12.00 -11.53 -2.85
C PRO A 153 -11.38 -12.17 -4.09
N GLU A 154 -11.90 -13.32 -4.52
CA GLU A 154 -11.44 -13.98 -5.76
C GLU A 154 -11.59 -13.08 -7.01
N PRO A 155 -12.68 -12.28 -7.18
CA PRO A 155 -12.76 -11.33 -8.29
C PRO A 155 -11.64 -10.28 -8.29
N LEU A 156 -11.21 -9.81 -7.10
CA LEU A 156 -10.07 -8.89 -6.99
C LEU A 156 -8.77 -9.57 -7.40
N ARG A 157 -8.56 -10.82 -6.96
CA ARG A 157 -7.40 -11.61 -7.36
C ARG A 157 -7.33 -11.72 -8.88
N GLU A 158 -8.43 -12.10 -9.52
CA GLU A 158 -8.49 -12.24 -10.97
C GLU A 158 -8.17 -10.92 -11.67
N ALA A 159 -8.75 -9.81 -11.22
CA ALA A 159 -8.51 -8.50 -11.81
C ALA A 159 -7.05 -8.02 -11.67
N LEU A 160 -6.44 -8.20 -10.50
CA LEU A 160 -5.06 -7.79 -10.26
C LEU A 160 -4.04 -8.70 -10.95
N THR A 161 -4.29 -10.01 -11.00
CA THR A 161 -3.42 -10.95 -11.73
C THR A 161 -3.52 -10.74 -13.24
N ALA A 162 -4.72 -10.49 -13.77
CA ALA A 162 -4.92 -10.16 -15.17
C ALA A 162 -4.14 -8.90 -15.57
N ALA A 163 -4.05 -7.89 -14.68
CA ALA A 163 -3.32 -6.66 -14.94
C ALA A 163 -1.79 -6.84 -15.13
N ALA A 164 -1.23 -8.03 -14.86
CA ALA A 164 0.18 -8.34 -15.11
C ALA A 164 0.60 -8.15 -16.58
N TRP A 165 -0.34 -8.15 -17.54
CA TRP A 165 -0.04 -7.84 -18.94
C TRP A 165 0.61 -6.45 -19.11
N GLU A 166 0.28 -5.48 -18.24
CA GLU A 166 0.83 -4.12 -18.30
C GLU A 166 2.36 -4.13 -18.17
N ALA A 167 2.92 -5.05 -17.38
CA ALA A 167 4.37 -5.16 -17.22
C ALA A 167 5.08 -5.46 -18.56
N GLY A 168 4.52 -6.37 -19.36
CA GLY A 168 5.04 -6.67 -20.71
C GLY A 168 4.96 -5.47 -21.63
N PHE A 169 3.82 -4.78 -21.64
CA PHE A 169 3.61 -3.58 -22.45
C PHE A 169 4.58 -2.44 -22.10
N LEU A 170 4.85 -2.22 -20.81
CA LEU A 170 5.83 -1.23 -20.34
C LEU A 170 7.25 -1.56 -20.82
N LEU A 171 7.63 -2.84 -20.84
CA LEU A 171 8.94 -3.28 -21.33
C LEU A 171 9.08 -3.11 -22.86
N ASP A 172 7.97 -3.24 -23.61
CA ASP A 172 7.96 -2.96 -25.05
C ASP A 172 8.13 -1.47 -25.35
N ILE A 173 7.55 -0.60 -24.52
CA ILE A 173 7.77 0.85 -24.60
C ILE A 173 9.22 1.19 -24.20
N ALA A 174 9.74 0.56 -23.14
CA ALA A 174 11.12 0.76 -22.68
C ALA A 174 12.14 0.42 -23.78
N ALA A 175 11.90 -0.64 -24.57
CA ALA A 175 12.78 -1.05 -25.66
C ALA A 175 12.99 0.05 -26.72
N LYS A 176 11.94 0.82 -27.03
CA LYS A 176 12.04 1.97 -27.95
C LYS A 176 12.89 3.11 -27.38
N SER A 177 12.89 3.24 -26.05
CA SER A 177 13.59 4.29 -25.33
C SER A 177 15.07 3.93 -25.11
N ALA A 178 15.37 2.65 -24.97
CA ALA A 178 16.73 2.11 -24.90
C ALA A 178 17.54 2.45 -26.16
N ALA A 179 16.93 2.42 -27.36
CA ALA A 179 17.58 2.81 -28.62
C ALA A 179 18.08 4.27 -28.66
N ARG A 180 17.67 5.09 -27.69
CA ARG A 180 18.12 6.49 -27.52
C ARG A 180 18.89 6.72 -26.23
N ALA A 181 19.27 5.65 -25.53
CA ALA A 181 19.87 5.70 -24.21
C ALA A 181 19.07 6.55 -23.19
N ASP A 182 17.73 6.56 -23.31
CA ASP A 182 16.86 7.28 -22.37
C ASP A 182 16.71 6.50 -21.06
N THR A 183 17.74 6.59 -20.22
CA THR A 183 17.81 5.89 -18.93
C THR A 183 16.66 6.27 -18.01
N LEU A 184 16.18 7.53 -18.05
CA LEU A 184 15.08 7.98 -17.20
C LEU A 184 13.80 7.23 -17.54
N HIS A 185 13.40 7.25 -18.81
CA HIS A 185 12.15 6.61 -19.21
C HIS A 185 12.22 5.08 -19.04
N VAL A 186 13.35 4.44 -19.36
CA VAL A 186 13.54 3.01 -19.12
C VAL A 186 13.42 2.67 -17.64
N SER A 187 14.01 3.47 -16.75
CA SER A 187 13.93 3.25 -15.30
C SER A 187 12.50 3.39 -14.77
N LEU A 188 11.71 4.34 -15.29
CA LEU A 188 10.29 4.51 -14.96
C LEU A 188 9.47 3.29 -15.40
N CYS A 189 9.65 2.82 -16.64
CA CYS A 189 8.98 1.61 -17.13
C CYS A 189 9.37 0.37 -16.32
N LEU A 190 10.65 0.18 -16.01
CA LEU A 190 11.14 -0.95 -15.19
C LEU A 190 10.53 -0.94 -13.80
N SER A 191 10.54 0.22 -13.13
CA SER A 191 10.01 0.36 -11.77
C SER A 191 8.52 0.07 -11.72
N ARG A 192 7.76 0.58 -12.70
CA ARG A 192 6.31 0.32 -12.80
C ARG A 192 6.00 -1.14 -13.15
N ALA A 193 6.73 -1.73 -14.09
CA ALA A 193 6.56 -3.14 -14.46
C ALA A 193 6.78 -4.07 -13.25
N VAL A 194 7.87 -3.84 -12.48
CA VAL A 194 8.12 -4.58 -11.23
C VAL A 194 6.98 -4.37 -10.22
N GLY A 195 6.52 -3.13 -10.05
CA GLY A 195 5.41 -2.80 -9.16
C GLY A 195 4.13 -3.58 -9.47
N VAL A 196 3.75 -3.65 -10.75
CA VAL A 196 2.59 -4.41 -11.23
C VAL A 196 2.78 -5.91 -10.95
N LEU A 197 3.95 -6.47 -11.24
CA LEU A 197 4.24 -7.89 -10.97
C LEU A 197 4.15 -8.22 -9.47
N VAL A 198 4.66 -7.33 -8.62
CA VAL A 198 4.55 -7.46 -7.16
C VAL A 198 3.08 -7.46 -6.72
N GLN A 199 2.26 -6.52 -7.22
CA GLN A 199 0.82 -6.48 -6.93
C GLN A 199 0.11 -7.77 -7.37
N ALA A 200 0.44 -8.26 -8.56
CA ALA A 200 -0.13 -9.49 -9.09
C ALA A 200 0.24 -10.73 -8.26
N LEU A 201 1.50 -10.86 -7.83
CA LEU A 201 1.94 -11.96 -6.95
C LEU A 201 1.21 -11.95 -5.60
N TYR A 202 1.11 -10.77 -4.97
CA TYR A 202 0.34 -10.61 -3.74
C TYR A 202 -1.11 -11.06 -3.92
N ALA A 203 -1.76 -10.59 -5.00
CA ALA A 203 -3.13 -10.92 -5.28
C ALA A 203 -3.31 -12.43 -5.51
N HIS A 204 -2.46 -13.05 -6.33
CA HIS A 204 -2.49 -14.50 -6.61
C HIS A 204 -2.47 -15.34 -5.34
N ASP A 205 -1.61 -14.95 -4.40
CA ASP A 205 -1.47 -15.58 -3.08
C ASP A 205 -2.44 -15.06 -2.02
N ARG A 206 -3.46 -14.31 -2.44
CA ARG A 206 -4.55 -13.79 -1.59
C ARG A 206 -4.03 -12.97 -0.42
N ARG A 207 -2.91 -12.27 -0.62
CA ARG A 207 -2.30 -11.39 0.36
C ARG A 207 -2.62 -9.95 0.02
N TRP A 208 -3.00 -9.17 1.03
CA TRP A 208 -3.19 -7.74 0.89
C TRP A 208 -1.84 -7.02 0.76
N CYS A 209 -1.67 -6.25 -0.31
CA CYS A 209 -0.54 -5.34 -0.51
C CYS A 209 -1.00 -3.92 -0.14
N LEU A 210 -0.41 -3.33 0.92
CA LEU A 210 -0.86 -2.02 1.40
C LEU A 210 -0.15 -0.86 0.72
N ASN A 211 1.14 -1.03 0.40
CA ASN A 211 1.95 -0.07 -0.31
C ASN A 211 3.20 -0.76 -0.86
N GLU A 212 3.97 -0.03 -1.65
CA GLU A 212 5.21 -0.46 -2.28
C GLU A 212 6.40 -0.59 -1.31
N LYS A 213 6.35 0.07 -0.15
CA LYS A 213 7.43 0.05 0.85
C LYS A 213 7.56 -1.35 1.45
N GLY A 214 8.68 -2.01 1.13
CA GLY A 214 8.96 -3.37 1.60
C GLY A 214 8.21 -4.47 0.86
N ALA A 215 7.36 -4.13 -0.12
CA ALA A 215 6.54 -5.11 -0.83
C ALA A 215 7.38 -6.15 -1.58
N LEU A 216 8.54 -5.77 -2.13
CA LEU A 216 9.44 -6.71 -2.81
C LEU A 216 9.96 -7.81 -1.87
N ALA A 217 10.33 -7.45 -0.64
CA ALA A 217 10.88 -8.39 0.34
C ALA A 217 9.84 -9.42 0.79
N VAL A 218 8.57 -9.04 0.77
CA VAL A 218 7.46 -9.96 0.99
C VAL A 218 7.16 -10.78 -0.25
N ALA A 219 7.11 -10.15 -1.42
CA ALA A 219 6.79 -10.81 -2.69
C ALA A 219 7.78 -11.92 -3.03
N GLU A 220 9.06 -11.77 -2.74
CA GLU A 220 10.06 -12.82 -3.00
C GLU A 220 9.88 -14.08 -2.14
N GLN A 221 9.11 -13.99 -1.04
CA GLN A 221 8.82 -15.11 -0.13
C GLN A 221 7.45 -15.74 -0.40
N LEU A 222 6.72 -15.23 -1.39
CA LEU A 222 5.40 -15.74 -1.74
C LEU A 222 5.52 -17.10 -2.46
N PRO A 223 4.65 -18.08 -2.15
CA PRO A 223 4.69 -19.42 -2.73
C PRO A 223 4.84 -19.49 -4.26
N HIS A 224 4.23 -18.55 -4.98
CA HIS A 224 4.25 -18.55 -6.46
C HIS A 224 5.25 -17.54 -7.05
N ALA A 225 6.13 -16.96 -6.25
CA ALA A 225 7.21 -16.12 -6.77
C ALA A 225 8.16 -16.97 -7.63
N PRO A 226 8.57 -16.49 -8.83
CA PRO A 226 9.59 -17.16 -9.62
C PRO A 226 10.92 -17.33 -8.87
N ALA A 227 11.72 -18.29 -9.30
CA ALA A 227 13.05 -18.50 -8.75
C ALA A 227 13.87 -17.20 -8.78
N ASP A 228 14.46 -16.89 -7.63
CA ASP A 228 15.28 -15.70 -7.42
C ASP A 228 14.58 -14.37 -7.79
N PHE A 229 13.25 -14.30 -7.68
CA PHE A 229 12.47 -13.10 -8.05
C PHE A 229 13.06 -11.83 -7.41
N GLY A 230 13.23 -11.82 -6.08
CA GLY A 230 13.79 -10.69 -5.35
C GLY A 230 15.21 -10.30 -5.79
N PRO A 231 16.20 -11.22 -5.76
CA PRO A 231 17.55 -10.96 -6.26
C PRO A 231 17.58 -10.43 -7.70
N ARG A 232 16.77 -11.00 -8.60
CA ARG A 232 16.69 -10.56 -10.01
C ARG A 232 16.11 -9.17 -10.13
N VAL A 233 15.02 -8.84 -9.42
CA VAL A 233 14.47 -7.48 -9.37
C VAL A 233 15.50 -6.48 -8.86
N ARG A 234 16.21 -6.80 -7.76
CA ARG A 234 17.26 -5.94 -7.22
C ARG A 234 18.37 -5.66 -8.25
N SER A 235 18.80 -6.68 -8.99
CA SER A 235 19.78 -6.51 -10.07
C SER A 235 19.28 -5.62 -11.20
N LEU A 236 18.01 -5.74 -11.60
CA LEU A 236 17.41 -4.92 -12.65
C LEU A 236 17.35 -3.43 -12.26
N LEU A 237 17.01 -3.15 -11.00
CA LEU A 237 16.80 -1.78 -10.51
C LEU A 237 18.09 -1.09 -10.03
N ALA A 238 19.11 -1.84 -9.60
CA ALA A 238 20.34 -1.27 -9.05
C ALA A 238 21.18 -0.53 -10.10
N ALA A 239 21.25 -1.05 -11.33
CA ALA A 239 22.01 -0.46 -12.42
C ALA A 239 21.37 -0.79 -13.78
N PRO A 240 20.30 -0.08 -14.19
CA PRO A 240 19.61 -0.36 -15.45
C PRO A 240 20.51 -0.24 -16.69
N GLY A 241 21.48 0.70 -16.65
CA GLY A 241 22.41 0.99 -17.74
C GLY A 241 22.39 2.47 -18.16
N GLY A 242 23.43 2.88 -18.89
CA GLY A 242 23.56 4.24 -19.46
C GLY A 242 23.77 4.26 -20.98
N THR A 243 23.76 3.09 -21.62
CA THR A 243 23.93 2.92 -23.07
C THR A 243 22.78 2.09 -23.62
N GLU A 244 22.53 2.18 -24.92
CA GLU A 244 21.54 1.35 -25.61
C GLU A 244 21.74 -0.14 -25.33
N GLU A 245 22.97 -0.63 -25.45
CA GLU A 245 23.33 -2.02 -25.21
C GLU A 245 22.99 -2.47 -23.79
N ALA A 246 23.42 -1.70 -22.77
CA ALA A 246 23.17 -2.03 -21.37
C ALA A 246 21.68 -2.01 -21.02
N LEU A 247 20.95 -0.99 -21.49
CA LEU A 247 19.50 -0.88 -21.27
C LEU A 247 18.74 -2.02 -21.96
N THR A 248 19.14 -2.39 -23.18
CA THR A 248 18.56 -3.52 -23.93
C THR A 248 18.78 -4.85 -23.21
N ALA A 249 19.97 -5.07 -22.65
CA ALA A 249 20.28 -6.25 -21.85
C ALA A 249 19.43 -6.31 -20.56
N THR A 250 19.24 -5.18 -19.87
CA THR A 250 18.35 -5.09 -18.70
C THR A 250 16.90 -5.38 -19.06
N ILE A 251 16.38 -4.80 -20.15
CA ILE A 251 15.01 -5.04 -20.61
C ILE A 251 14.80 -6.51 -20.99
N THR A 252 15.80 -7.15 -21.61
CA THR A 252 15.73 -8.59 -21.95
C THR A 252 15.57 -9.45 -20.70
N ARG A 253 16.40 -9.23 -19.67
CA ARG A 253 16.29 -9.93 -18.37
C ARG A 253 14.95 -9.64 -17.67
N ALA A 254 14.45 -8.41 -17.75
CA ALA A 254 13.15 -8.04 -17.19
C ALA A 254 11.97 -8.73 -17.91
N ARG A 255 12.06 -8.90 -19.24
CA ARG A 255 11.06 -9.65 -20.02
C ARG A 255 11.03 -11.13 -19.67
N GLU A 256 12.19 -11.74 -19.44
CA GLU A 256 12.27 -13.12 -18.95
C GLU A 256 11.58 -13.27 -17.60
N LEU A 257 11.95 -12.43 -16.63
CA LEU A 257 11.33 -12.43 -15.31
C LEU A 257 9.81 -12.22 -15.39
N THR A 258 9.37 -11.26 -16.21
CA THR A 258 7.94 -10.98 -16.44
C THR A 258 7.20 -12.20 -16.97
N ARG A 259 7.78 -12.89 -17.96
CA ARG A 259 7.16 -14.09 -18.56
C ARG A 259 7.02 -15.22 -17.54
N GLU A 260 8.08 -15.46 -16.77
CA GLU A 260 8.08 -16.46 -15.69
C GLU A 260 7.05 -16.12 -14.61
N THR A 261 6.95 -14.84 -14.20
CA THR A 261 5.93 -14.40 -13.25
C THR A 261 4.53 -14.62 -13.82
N VAL A 262 4.24 -14.16 -15.05
CA VAL A 262 2.93 -14.32 -15.67
C VAL A 262 2.52 -15.80 -15.77
N THR A 263 3.48 -16.67 -16.14
CA THR A 263 3.26 -18.12 -16.18
C THR A 263 2.92 -18.67 -14.79
N ALA A 264 3.63 -18.23 -13.74
CA ALA A 264 3.36 -18.65 -12.36
C ALA A 264 1.99 -18.18 -11.85
N LEU A 265 1.46 -17.07 -12.37
CA LEU A 265 0.11 -16.58 -12.06
C LEU A 265 -1.00 -17.42 -12.73
N GLY A 266 -0.67 -18.32 -13.66
CA GLY A 266 -1.61 -19.13 -14.42
C GLY A 266 -2.16 -18.46 -15.68
N HIS A 267 -1.46 -17.44 -16.21
CA HIS A 267 -1.80 -16.71 -17.44
C HIS A 267 -0.80 -16.98 -18.57
#